data_AF-A0A5M7Q8F7-F1
#
_entry.id   AF-A0A5M7Q8F7-F1
#
_cell.length_a   1.000
_cell.length_b   1.000
_cell.length_c   1.000
_cell.angle_alpha   90.00
_cell.angle_beta   90.00
_cell.angle_gamma   90.00
#
_symmetry.space_group_name_H-M   'P 1'
#
loop_
_entity.id
_entity.type
_entity.pdbx_description
1 polymer ?
#
loop_
_entity_poly.entity_id
_entity_poly.type
_entity_poly.pdbx_seq_one_letter_code
_entity_poly.pdbx_strand_id
1 'polypeptide(L)'
;MMTANHSCLPVEVRTAVYRRALAQGYLNACKNLGITVSATLDELQMTIALELESFYVRRHGPDAGMEMACTMLGDMVEPDLLTAPPRLTQLGVTMMDELFRSQLAAASRITLH
;
A
#
# COMPACT_ATOMS: atom_id res chain seq x y z
N MET A 1 -3.75 -8.31 -22.45
CA MET A 1 -3.06 -9.56 -22.03
C MET A 1 -2.59 -9.32 -20.60
N MET A 2 -3.20 -10.00 -19.63
CA MET A 2 -2.75 -9.94 -18.23
C MET A 2 -1.46 -10.74 -18.14
N THR A 3 -0.33 -10.08 -17.90
CA THR A 3 0.94 -10.74 -17.61
C THR A 3 0.80 -11.41 -16.25
N ALA A 4 0.57 -12.72 -16.24
CA ALA A 4 0.65 -13.51 -15.02
C ALA A 4 2.06 -13.35 -14.45
N ASN A 5 2.16 -12.65 -13.32
CA ASN A 5 3.39 -12.37 -12.63
C ASN A 5 3.84 -13.71 -11.98
N HIS A 6 4.51 -14.57 -12.75
CA HIS A 6 5.00 -15.90 -12.34
C HIS A 6 6.21 -15.75 -11.41
N SER A 7 6.01 -15.11 -10.27
CA SER A 7 6.97 -15.13 -9.18
C SER A 7 6.93 -16.51 -8.50
N CYS A 8 8.07 -17.02 -8.08
CA CYS A 8 8.18 -18.25 -7.29
C CYS A 8 7.77 -18.06 -5.81
N LEU A 9 7.44 -16.81 -5.42
CA LEU A 9 7.05 -16.48 -4.05
C LEU A 9 5.52 -16.64 -3.89
N PRO A 10 5.06 -17.21 -2.75
CA PRO A 10 3.65 -17.21 -2.40
C PRO A 10 3.04 -15.81 -2.42
N VAL A 11 1.76 -15.70 -2.75
CA VAL A 11 1.06 -14.41 -2.87
C VAL A 11 1.17 -13.60 -1.57
N GLU A 12 1.08 -14.26 -0.42
CA GLU A 12 1.17 -13.64 0.90
C GLU A 12 2.53 -12.95 1.12
N VAL A 13 3.60 -13.60 0.67
CA VAL A 13 4.96 -13.06 0.77
C VAL A 13 5.13 -11.87 -0.17
N ARG A 14 4.63 -11.98 -1.41
CA ARG A 14 4.67 -10.86 -2.38
C ARG A 14 3.86 -9.67 -1.88
N THR A 15 2.65 -9.90 -1.38
CA THR A 15 1.80 -8.88 -0.77
C THR A 15 2.53 -8.19 0.38
N ALA A 16 3.15 -8.95 1.29
CA ALA A 16 3.91 -8.36 2.40
C ALA A 16 5.10 -7.50 1.92
N VAL A 17 5.84 -7.96 0.90
CA VAL A 17 6.95 -7.20 0.30
C VAL A 17 6.45 -5.91 -0.33
N TYR A 18 5.40 -5.96 -1.16
CA TYR A 18 4.84 -4.76 -1.79
C TYR A 18 4.22 -3.80 -0.77
N ARG A 19 3.54 -4.31 0.27
CA ARG A 19 3.03 -3.49 1.38
C ARG A 19 4.14 -2.73 2.08
N ARG A 20 5.25 -3.42 2.41
CA ARG A 20 6.42 -2.82 3.06
C ARG A 20 7.08 -1.77 2.18
N ALA A 21 7.21 -2.08 0.88
CA ALA A 21 7.77 -1.19 -0.11
C ALA A 21 6.92 0.07 -0.32
N LEU A 22 5.60 -0.09 -0.44
CA LEU A 22 4.64 1.00 -0.57
C LEU A 22 4.68 1.93 0.64
N ALA A 23 4.62 1.37 1.86
CA ALA A 23 4.71 2.16 3.08
C ALA A 23 6.04 2.95 3.16
N GLN A 24 7.16 2.29 2.85
CA GLN A 24 8.48 2.94 2.85
C GLN A 24 8.60 4.00 1.74
N GLY A 25 8.08 3.72 0.55
CA GLY A 25 8.09 4.63 -0.58
C GLY A 25 7.29 5.89 -0.31
N TYR A 26 6.16 5.76 0.40
CA TYR A 26 5.38 6.91 0.85
C TYR A 26 6.17 7.80 1.82
N LEU A 27 6.78 7.22 2.86
CA LEU A 27 7.62 7.97 3.79
C LEU A 27 8.80 8.66 3.10
N ASN A 28 9.43 7.97 2.14
CA ASN A 28 10.51 8.55 1.34
C ASN A 28 10.02 9.74 0.52
N ALA A 29 8.86 9.62 -0.13
CA ALA A 29 8.26 10.70 -0.91
C ALA A 29 7.91 11.90 -0.03
N CYS A 30 7.24 11.68 1.11
CA CYS A 30 6.92 12.75 2.06
C CYS A 30 8.18 13.45 2.58
N LYS A 31 9.21 12.69 2.95
CA LYS A 31 10.50 13.24 3.40
C LYS A 31 11.14 14.09 2.31
N ASN A 32 11.16 13.64 1.06
CA ASN A 32 11.73 14.38 -0.07
C ASN A 32 10.96 15.68 -0.37
N LEU A 33 9.66 15.71 -0.07
CA LEU A 33 8.79 16.88 -0.21
C LEU A 33 8.76 17.77 1.04
N GLY A 34 9.47 17.41 2.12
CA GLY A 34 9.47 18.14 3.39
C GLY A 34 8.16 18.02 4.18
N ILE A 35 7.34 17.00 3.91
CA ILE A 35 6.07 16.75 4.59
C ILE A 35 6.34 15.84 5.80
N THR A 36 5.90 16.28 6.98
CA THR A 36 5.95 15.48 8.20
C THR A 36 4.79 14.49 8.23
N VAL A 37 5.10 13.19 8.29
CA VAL A 37 4.13 12.12 8.50
C VAL A 37 4.23 11.67 9.95
N SER A 38 3.10 11.70 10.68
CA SER A 38 3.03 11.27 12.08
C SER A 38 2.96 9.75 12.23
N ALA A 39 2.50 9.04 11.21
CA ALA A 39 2.39 7.60 11.20
C ALA A 39 3.76 6.92 11.09
N THR A 40 4.00 5.95 11.94
CA THR A 40 5.12 5.01 11.85
C THR A 40 4.93 4.08 10.66
N LEU A 41 6.03 3.50 10.22
CA LEU A 41 6.04 2.54 9.12
C LEU A 41 5.15 1.31 9.36
N ASP A 42 5.01 0.85 10.60
CA ASP A 42 4.14 -0.27 10.94
C ASP A 42 2.66 0.15 10.92
N GLU A 43 2.33 1.36 11.36
CA GLU A 43 0.98 1.93 11.25
C GLU A 43 0.57 2.11 9.78
N LEU A 44 1.50 2.54 8.92
CA LEU A 44 1.26 2.62 7.47
C LEU A 44 0.98 1.24 6.85
N GLN A 45 1.78 0.23 7.20
CA GLN A 45 1.57 -1.13 6.71
C GLN A 45 0.23 -1.70 7.19
N MET A 46 -0.10 -1.52 8.46
CA MET A 46 -1.38 -1.96 9.02
C MET A 46 -2.56 -1.30 8.30
N THR A 47 -2.44 0.00 8.07
CA THR A 47 -3.41 0.80 7.31
C THR A 47 -3.62 0.24 5.90
N ILE A 48 -2.55 -0.05 5.16
CA ILE A 48 -2.63 -0.65 3.82
C ILE A 48 -3.34 -2.01 3.88
N ALA A 49 -3.03 -2.85 4.88
CA ALA A 49 -3.65 -4.16 5.02
C ALA A 49 -5.17 -4.08 5.33
N LEU A 50 -5.56 -3.19 6.24
CA LEU A 50 -6.96 -3.04 6.69
C LEU A 50 -7.87 -2.38 5.65
N GLU A 51 -7.34 -1.40 4.94
CA GLU A 51 -8.14 -0.60 4.02
C GLU A 51 -8.06 -1.11 2.59
N LEU A 52 -6.87 -1.39 2.08
CA LEU A 52 -6.68 -1.75 0.68
C LEU A 52 -6.77 -3.26 0.46
N GLU A 53 -6.01 -4.06 1.18
CA GLU A 53 -6.00 -5.52 0.96
C GLU A 53 -7.32 -6.15 1.38
N SER A 54 -7.80 -5.80 2.58
CA SER A 54 -9.07 -6.31 3.08
C SER A 54 -10.26 -5.85 2.22
N PHE A 55 -10.16 -4.72 1.50
CA PHE A 55 -11.19 -4.33 0.52
C PHE A 55 -11.33 -5.38 -0.59
N TYR A 56 -10.22 -5.82 -1.19
CA TYR A 56 -10.26 -6.84 -2.23
C TYR A 56 -10.70 -8.20 -1.68
N VAL A 57 -10.17 -8.60 -0.52
CA VAL A 57 -10.56 -9.87 0.14
C VAL A 57 -12.05 -9.92 0.47
N ARG A 58 -12.62 -8.84 1.04
CA ARG A 58 -14.06 -8.78 1.37
C ARG A 58 -14.94 -8.86 0.12
N ARG A 59 -14.46 -8.33 -1.03
CA ARG A 59 -15.25 -8.25 -2.26
C ARG A 59 -15.13 -9.48 -3.16
N HIS A 60 -13.98 -10.14 -3.15
CA HIS A 60 -13.64 -11.21 -4.10
C HIS A 60 -13.32 -12.54 -3.43
N GLY A 61 -13.38 -12.61 -2.10
CA GLY A 61 -12.97 -13.78 -1.33
C GLY A 61 -11.46 -13.80 -1.04
N PRO A 62 -11.01 -14.72 -0.16
CA PRO A 62 -9.62 -14.76 0.30
C PRO A 62 -8.62 -14.97 -0.84
N ASP A 63 -8.83 -15.97 -1.70
CA ASP A 63 -7.83 -16.34 -2.71
C ASP A 63 -7.74 -15.30 -3.83
N ALA A 64 -8.86 -15.05 -4.52
CA ALA A 64 -8.90 -14.09 -5.62
C ALA A 64 -8.67 -12.64 -5.15
N GLY A 65 -9.21 -12.28 -3.98
CA GLY A 65 -9.00 -10.96 -3.39
C GLY A 65 -7.54 -10.71 -3.00
N MET A 66 -6.84 -11.71 -2.48
CA MET A 66 -5.40 -11.58 -2.16
C MET A 66 -4.55 -11.40 -3.41
N GLU A 67 -4.81 -12.14 -4.49
CA GLU A 67 -4.09 -11.95 -5.77
C GLU A 67 -4.35 -10.56 -6.38
N MET A 68 -5.60 -10.07 -6.30
CA MET A 68 -5.94 -8.72 -6.75
C MET A 68 -5.27 -7.64 -5.91
N ALA A 69 -5.25 -7.82 -4.58
CA ALA A 69 -4.55 -6.92 -3.67
C ALA A 69 -3.04 -6.90 -3.97
N CYS A 70 -2.42 -8.07 -4.10
CA CYS A 70 -1.00 -8.19 -4.45
C CYS A 70 -0.68 -7.47 -5.77
N THR A 71 -1.52 -7.64 -6.79
CA THR A 71 -1.35 -6.98 -8.09
C THR A 71 -1.44 -5.47 -7.96
N MET A 72 -2.47 -4.97 -7.27
CA MET A 72 -2.66 -3.53 -7.04
C MET A 72 -1.48 -2.91 -6.28
N LEU A 73 -1.00 -3.56 -5.21
CA LEU A 73 0.17 -3.10 -4.47
C LEU A 73 1.43 -3.07 -5.33
N GLY A 74 1.60 -4.07 -6.21
CA GLY A 74 2.69 -4.10 -7.18
C GLY A 74 2.65 -2.91 -8.15
N ASP A 75 1.48 -2.58 -8.69
CA ASP A 75 1.30 -1.46 -9.61
C ASP A 75 1.52 -0.07 -8.96
N MET A 76 1.46 -0.02 -7.63
CA MET A 76 1.67 1.20 -6.83
C MET A 76 3.15 1.47 -6.50
N VAL A 77 4.05 0.52 -6.77
CA VAL A 77 5.47 0.60 -6.44
C VAL A 77 6.30 0.53 -7.72
N GLU A 78 7.35 1.35 -7.81
CA GLU A 78 8.26 1.30 -8.96
C GLU A 78 8.91 -0.09 -9.09
N PRO A 79 9.08 -0.61 -10.32
CA PRO A 79 9.51 -1.99 -10.56
C PRO A 79 10.99 -2.23 -10.23
N ASP A 80 11.75 -1.18 -9.92
CA ASP A 80 13.18 -1.22 -9.60
C ASP A 80 13.46 -1.50 -8.12
N LEU A 81 12.48 -2.06 -7.40
CA LEU A 81 12.51 -2.30 -5.95
C LEU A 81 13.72 -3.11 -5.44
N LEU A 82 14.31 -3.96 -6.29
CA LEU A 82 15.50 -4.75 -5.95
C LEU A 82 16.82 -3.99 -6.16
N THR A 83 16.78 -2.87 -6.87
CA THR A 83 17.95 -2.12 -7.32
C THR A 83 17.98 -0.68 -6.84
N ALA A 84 16.87 -0.18 -6.29
CA ALA A 84 16.74 1.19 -5.79
C ALA A 84 15.92 1.23 -4.49
N PRO A 85 16.05 2.30 -3.69
CA PRO A 85 15.15 2.55 -2.58
C PRO A 85 13.69 2.56 -3.05
N PRO A 86 12.73 2.06 -2.23
CA PRO A 86 11.33 2.03 -2.62
C PRO A 86 10.83 3.42 -3.02
N ARG A 87 10.22 3.50 -4.20
CA ARG A 87 9.53 4.68 -4.74
C ARG A 87 8.14 4.27 -5.19
N LEU A 88 7.23 5.24 -5.16
CA LEU A 88 5.86 5.03 -5.60
C LEU A 88 5.71 5.42 -7.05
N THR A 89 4.87 4.68 -7.76
CA THR A 89 4.32 5.15 -9.04
C THR A 89 3.33 6.29 -8.79
N GLN A 90 2.90 6.97 -9.85
CA GLN A 90 1.86 8.00 -9.73
C GLN A 90 0.55 7.48 -9.12
N LEU A 91 0.20 6.22 -9.43
CA LEU A 91 -0.93 5.53 -8.83
C LEU A 91 -0.72 5.36 -7.32
N GLY A 92 0.47 4.89 -6.93
CA GLY A 92 0.83 4.71 -5.52
C GLY A 92 0.72 5.99 -4.70
N VAL A 93 1.23 7.10 -5.22
CA VAL A 93 1.11 8.42 -4.55
C VAL A 93 -0.36 8.80 -4.38
N THR A 94 -1.15 8.72 -5.45
CA THR A 94 -2.56 9.15 -5.45
C THR A 94 -3.39 8.33 -4.47
N MET A 95 -3.23 7.01 -4.49
CA MET A 95 -3.95 6.08 -3.62
C MET A 95 -3.56 6.26 -2.16
N MET A 96 -2.27 6.43 -1.86
CA MET A 96 -1.80 6.64 -0.49
C MET A 96 -2.32 7.98 0.07
N ASP A 97 -2.29 9.06 -0.70
CA ASP A 97 -2.83 10.35 -0.26
C ASP A 97 -4.33 10.28 0.07
N GLU A 98 -5.12 9.56 -0.74
CA GLU A 98 -6.55 9.37 -0.49
C GLU A 98 -6.81 8.48 0.74
N LEU A 99 -5.99 7.43 0.93
CA LEU A 99 -6.04 6.55 2.08
C LEU A 99 -5.82 7.33 3.40
N PHE A 100 -4.78 8.18 3.44
CA PHE A 100 -4.45 8.96 4.63
C PHE A 100 -5.41 10.12 4.86
N ARG A 101 -5.91 10.76 3.80
CA ARG A 101 -6.97 11.76 3.93
C ARG A 101 -8.23 11.16 4.55
N SER A 102 -8.61 9.96 4.11
CA SER A 102 -9.79 9.24 4.61
C SER A 102 -9.62 8.87 6.09
N GLN A 103 -8.43 8.46 6.50
CA GLN A 103 -8.15 8.20 7.92
C GLN A 103 -8.16 9.44 8.79
N LEU A 104 -7.57 10.55 8.35
CA LEU A 104 -7.62 11.81 9.10
C LEU A 104 -9.08 12.26 9.29
N ALA A 105 -9.90 12.11 8.25
CA ALA A 105 -11.33 12.39 8.32
C ALA A 105 -12.08 11.44 9.28
N ALA A 106 -11.71 10.15 9.32
CA ALA A 106 -12.30 9.18 10.24
C ALA A 106 -11.88 9.44 11.71
N ALA A 107 -10.59 9.66 11.97
CA ALA A 107 -10.06 9.96 13.30
C ALA A 107 -10.68 11.24 13.89
N SER A 108 -10.84 12.28 13.06
CA SER A 108 -11.48 13.54 13.47
C SER A 108 -12.93 13.35 13.92
N ARG A 109 -13.64 12.34 13.41
CA ARG A 109 -15.02 12.02 13.83
C ARG A 109 -15.07 11.27 15.16
N ILE A 110 -14.03 10.52 15.50
CA ILE A 110 -14.00 9.69 16.71
C ILE A 110 -13.60 10.51 17.94
N THR A 111 -12.83 11.59 17.76
CA THR A 111 -12.41 12.50 18.84
C THR A 111 -13.43 13.58 19.22
N LEU A 112 -14.65 13.55 18.69
CA LEU A 112 -15.77 14.41 19.11
C LEU A 112 -16.71 13.62 20.03
N HIS A 113 -16.24 13.24 21.22
CA HIS A 113 -17.07 12.74 22.31
C HIS A 113 -16.56 13.25 23.65
#